data_AF-A0A2W5A678-F1
#
_entry.id   AF-A0A2W5A678-F1
#
_cell.length_a   1.000
_cell.length_b   1.000
_cell.length_c   1.000
_cell.angle_alpha   90.00
_cell.angle_beta   90.00
_cell.angle_gamma   90.00
#
_symmetry.space_group_name_H-M   'P 1'
#
loop_
_entity.id
_entity.type
_entity.pdbx_description
1 polymer ?
#
loop_
_entity_poly.entity_id
_entity_poly.type
_entity_poly.pdbx_seq_one_letter_code
_entity_poly.pdbx_strand_id
1 'polypeptide(L)'
;MATVLALPVADSGSRVAAWMQLVDLLAQDGGAATSASVELAYDLLRQWRDAVPRERRRGVAAALHGRAIDPRIVAFFAEDEAGIAAPVIVGAILPPEAWLDLIPALSPSARALLRHRRDVGPEVERALASFGSADLVLPTSVEAVSAPE
;
A
#
# COMPACT_ATOMS: atom_id res chain seq x y z
N MET A 1 -29.02 7.43 -12.02
CA MET A 1 -27.81 7.34 -11.17
C MET A 1 -26.65 6.88 -12.03
N ALA A 2 -25.92 7.80 -12.68
CA ALA A 2 -24.74 7.49 -13.49
C ALA A 2 -24.05 8.81 -13.91
N THR A 3 -23.33 9.48 -13.02
CA THR A 3 -22.53 10.66 -13.41
C THR A 3 -21.37 10.92 -12.43
N VAL A 4 -20.43 9.99 -12.31
CA VAL A 4 -19.14 10.26 -11.64
C VAL A 4 -17.98 9.61 -12.41
N LEU A 5 -18.01 9.66 -13.74
CA LEU A 5 -16.88 9.21 -14.58
C LEU A 5 -16.52 10.19 -15.70
N ALA A 6 -17.03 11.41 -15.66
CA ALA A 6 -16.70 12.45 -16.62
C ALA A 6 -16.59 13.80 -15.93
N LEU A 7 -15.56 13.99 -15.11
CA LEU A 7 -15.08 15.33 -14.81
C LEU A 7 -13.64 15.45 -15.28
N PRO A 8 -13.30 16.45 -16.09
CA PRO A 8 -11.90 16.78 -16.30
C PRO A 8 -11.34 17.17 -14.93
N VAL A 9 -10.43 16.35 -14.39
CA VAL A 9 -9.74 16.63 -13.12
C VAL A 9 -8.76 17.80 -13.38
N ALA A 10 -9.33 19.00 -13.49
CA ALA A 10 -8.65 20.22 -13.92
C ALA A 10 -7.96 20.96 -12.76
N ASP A 11 -8.23 20.58 -11.50
CA ASP A 11 -7.54 21.14 -10.33
C ASP A 11 -6.94 20.05 -9.42
N SER A 12 -5.85 20.38 -8.72
CA SER A 12 -5.11 19.47 -7.84
C SER A 12 -5.93 18.98 -6.64
N GLY A 13 -6.82 19.82 -6.10
CA GLY A 13 -7.77 19.46 -5.04
C GLY A 13 -8.82 18.44 -5.50
N SER A 14 -9.36 18.59 -6.72
CA SER A 14 -10.26 17.61 -7.32
C SER A 14 -9.58 16.24 -7.51
N ARG A 15 -8.27 16.22 -7.83
CA ARG A 15 -7.50 14.98 -7.95
C ARG A 15 -7.33 14.26 -6.61
N VAL A 16 -7.05 15.02 -5.55
CA VAL A 16 -6.93 14.46 -4.19
C VAL A 16 -8.26 13.84 -3.75
N ALA A 17 -9.38 14.54 -3.95
CA ALA A 17 -10.70 14.02 -3.59
C ALA A 17 -11.06 12.75 -4.38
N ALA A 18 -10.81 12.75 -5.70
CA ALA A 18 -11.03 11.58 -6.55
C ALA A 18 -10.18 10.38 -6.11
N TRP A 19 -8.90 10.62 -5.78
CA TRP A 19 -8.01 9.57 -5.27
C TRP A 19 -8.54 8.96 -3.97
N MET A 20 -8.97 9.79 -3.01
CA MET A 20 -9.55 9.32 -1.75
C MET A 20 -10.83 8.50 -1.98
N GLN A 21 -11.68 8.94 -2.90
CA GLN A 21 -12.92 8.24 -3.26
C GLN A 21 -12.63 6.88 -3.91
N LEU A 22 -11.60 6.77 -4.76
CA LEU A 22 -11.19 5.50 -5.34
C LEU A 22 -10.70 4.51 -4.27
N VAL A 23 -9.90 4.97 -3.30
CA VAL A 23 -9.47 4.11 -2.19
C VAL A 23 -10.66 3.62 -1.37
N ASP A 24 -11.59 4.51 -1.03
CA ASP A 24 -12.78 4.15 -0.24
C ASP A 24 -13.69 3.18 -1.01
N LEU A 25 -13.88 3.39 -2.31
CA LEU A 25 -14.62 2.47 -3.17
C LEU A 25 -13.99 1.07 -3.16
N LEU A 26 -12.68 0.98 -3.40
CA LEU A 26 -11.97 -0.30 -3.39
C LEU A 26 -12.02 -0.99 -2.02
N ALA A 27 -11.97 -0.22 -0.92
CA ALA A 27 -12.06 -0.75 0.43
C ALA A 27 -13.46 -1.29 0.77
N GLN A 28 -14.51 -0.77 0.13
CA GLN A 28 -15.90 -1.20 0.33
C GLN A 28 -16.34 -2.32 -0.63
N ASP A 29 -15.73 -2.38 -1.83
CA ASP A 29 -16.32 -3.09 -2.96
C ASP A 29 -16.44 -4.60 -2.80
N GLY A 30 -15.64 -5.27 -1.95
CA GLY A 30 -15.86 -6.68 -1.58
C GLY A 30 -16.00 -7.71 -2.72
N GLY A 31 -15.69 -7.33 -3.97
CA GLY A 31 -15.89 -8.15 -5.18
C GLY A 31 -17.10 -7.80 -6.04
N ALA A 32 -17.77 -6.66 -5.83
CA ALA A 32 -18.92 -6.24 -6.64
C ALA A 32 -18.51 -5.61 -8.00
N ALA A 33 -17.32 -5.01 -8.09
CA ALA A 33 -16.79 -4.44 -9.32
C ALA A 33 -16.16 -5.50 -10.22
N THR A 34 -16.21 -5.25 -11.54
CA THR A 34 -15.54 -6.10 -12.52
C THR A 34 -14.01 -6.00 -12.38
N SER A 35 -13.29 -7.07 -12.70
CA SER A 35 -11.82 -7.09 -12.64
C SER A 35 -11.19 -5.95 -13.43
N ALA A 36 -11.67 -5.67 -14.65
CA ALA A 36 -11.18 -4.58 -15.48
C ALA A 36 -11.35 -3.19 -14.84
N SER A 37 -12.49 -2.95 -14.16
CA SER A 37 -12.73 -1.69 -13.43
C SER A 37 -11.79 -1.55 -12.23
N VAL A 38 -11.51 -2.65 -11.54
CA VAL A 38 -10.62 -2.65 -10.38
C VAL A 38 -9.17 -2.38 -10.79
N GLU A 39 -8.68 -3.02 -11.85
CA GLU A 39 -7.32 -2.78 -12.35
C GLU A 39 -7.15 -1.32 -12.79
N LEU A 40 -8.11 -0.77 -13.53
CA LEU A 40 -8.10 0.64 -13.90
C LEU A 40 -8.07 1.58 -12.67
N ALA A 41 -8.79 1.22 -11.60
CA ALA A 41 -8.77 2.01 -10.36
C ALA A 41 -7.39 2.00 -9.70
N TYR A 42 -6.71 0.85 -9.62
CA TYR A 42 -5.34 0.78 -9.10
C TYR A 42 -4.33 1.56 -9.96
N ASP A 43 -4.48 1.51 -11.29
CA ASP A 43 -3.64 2.29 -12.20
C ASP A 43 -3.79 3.80 -11.97
N LEU A 44 -5.04 4.28 -11.82
CA LEU A 44 -5.31 5.69 -11.50
C LEU A 44 -4.78 6.08 -10.11
N LEU A 45 -4.93 5.19 -9.12
CA LEU A 45 -4.39 5.43 -7.77
C LEU A 45 -2.86 5.58 -7.78
N ARG A 46 -2.15 4.75 -8.56
CA ARG A 46 -0.70 4.86 -8.73
C ARG A 46 -0.32 6.12 -9.50
N GLN A 47 -1.03 6.43 -10.58
CA GLN A 47 -0.77 7.62 -11.41
C GLN A 47 -0.92 8.92 -10.61
N TRP A 48 -1.92 9.01 -9.73
CA TRP A 48 -2.20 10.24 -8.98
C TRP A 48 -1.56 10.30 -7.60
N ARG A 49 -0.90 9.22 -7.15
CA ARG A 49 -0.28 9.11 -5.82
C ARG A 49 0.56 10.32 -5.47
N ASP A 50 1.46 10.75 -6.35
CA ASP A 50 2.40 11.84 -6.08
C ASP A 50 1.75 13.24 -6.06
N ALA A 51 0.53 13.36 -6.61
CA ALA A 51 -0.26 14.58 -6.49
C ALA A 51 -0.95 14.69 -5.11
N VAL A 52 -1.01 13.59 -4.34
CA VAL A 52 -1.63 13.57 -3.01
C VAL A 52 -0.57 13.82 -1.94
N PRO A 53 -0.73 14.86 -1.09
CA PRO A 53 0.21 15.13 -0.02
C PRO A 53 0.42 13.91 0.89
N ARG A 54 1.66 13.68 1.32
CA ARG A 54 2.05 12.55 2.19
C ARG A 54 1.15 12.39 3.41
N GLU A 55 0.81 13.49 4.07
CA GLU A 55 -0.07 13.48 5.26
C GLU A 55 -1.48 12.98 4.94
N ARG A 56 -2.02 13.33 3.76
CA ARG A 56 -3.31 12.83 3.30
C ARG A 56 -3.25 11.34 3.01
N ARG A 57 -2.21 10.88 2.30
CA ARG A 57 -2.00 9.44 2.02
C ARG A 57 -1.90 8.63 3.30
N ARG A 58 -1.10 9.11 4.27
CA ARG A 58 -0.96 8.51 5.60
C ARG A 58 -2.29 8.48 6.37
N GLY A 59 -3.06 9.57 6.34
CA GLY A 59 -4.37 9.65 6.99
C GLY A 59 -5.36 8.64 6.42
N VAL A 60 -5.37 8.46 5.10
CA VAL A 60 -6.20 7.45 4.44
C VAL A 60 -5.76 6.03 4.81
N ALA A 61 -4.45 5.74 4.80
CA ALA A 61 -3.94 4.44 5.23
C ALA A 61 -4.33 4.13 6.70
N ALA A 62 -4.27 5.13 7.58
CA ALA A 62 -4.67 4.99 8.98
C ALA A 62 -6.16 4.75 9.16
N ALA A 63 -7.01 5.32 8.30
CA ALA A 63 -8.46 5.11 8.32
C ALA A 63 -8.86 3.66 7.97
N LEU A 64 -7.96 2.86 7.38
CA LEU A 64 -8.17 1.44 7.09
C LEU A 64 -7.85 0.52 8.26
N HIS A 65 -7.32 1.05 9.36
CA HIS A 65 -6.99 0.26 10.55
C HIS A 65 -8.22 -0.46 11.10
N GLY A 66 -8.07 -1.75 11.41
CA GLY A 66 -9.15 -2.58 11.97
C GLY A 66 -10.22 -2.99 10.95
N ARG A 67 -10.02 -2.73 9.65
CA ARG A 67 -10.94 -3.17 8.59
C ARG A 67 -10.44 -4.43 7.90
N ALA A 68 -11.39 -5.30 7.54
CA ALA A 68 -11.16 -6.32 6.54
C ALA A 68 -11.19 -5.66 5.17
N ILE A 69 -10.08 -5.72 4.44
CA ILE A 69 -9.88 -5.03 3.16
C ILE A 69 -9.32 -6.00 2.12
N ASP A 70 -9.40 -5.64 0.84
CA ASP A 70 -8.74 -6.40 -0.23
C ASP A 70 -7.21 -6.37 0.00
N PRO A 71 -6.51 -7.53 -0.03
CA PRO A 71 -5.04 -7.60 0.09
C PRO A 71 -4.29 -6.67 -0.89
N ARG A 72 -4.85 -6.41 -2.07
CA ARG A 72 -4.27 -5.49 -3.07
C ARG A 72 -4.20 -4.05 -2.58
N ILE A 73 -5.08 -3.62 -1.66
CA ILE A 73 -4.99 -2.31 -1.03
C ILE A 73 -3.75 -2.23 -0.14
N VAL A 74 -3.47 -3.29 0.62
CA VAL A 74 -2.24 -3.37 1.43
C VAL A 74 -1.01 -3.32 0.53
N ALA A 75 -1.00 -4.08 -0.57
CA ALA A 75 0.09 -4.04 -1.54
C ALA A 75 0.30 -2.63 -2.12
N PHE A 76 -0.78 -1.96 -2.52
CA PHE A 76 -0.73 -0.61 -3.09
C PHE A 76 -0.10 0.42 -2.14
N PHE A 77 -0.45 0.38 -0.85
CA PHE A 77 0.14 1.26 0.16
C PHE A 77 1.56 0.84 0.56
N ALA A 78 1.91 -0.45 0.44
CA ALA A 78 3.25 -0.96 0.70
C ALA A 78 4.29 -0.55 -0.36
N GLU A 79 3.84 -0.10 -1.53
CA GLU A 79 4.68 0.56 -2.55
C GLU A 79 5.13 1.97 -2.12
N ASP A 80 4.47 2.56 -1.13
CA ASP A 80 4.77 3.90 -0.62
C ASP A 80 5.90 3.90 0.41
N GLU A 81 6.27 5.07 0.90
CA GLU A 81 7.25 5.17 1.99
C GLU A 81 6.74 4.54 3.29
N ALA A 82 7.65 4.01 4.11
CA ALA A 82 7.32 3.24 5.30
C ALA A 82 6.36 3.97 6.27
N GLY A 83 6.46 5.29 6.38
CA GLY A 83 5.58 6.11 7.23
C GLY A 83 4.12 6.15 6.77
N ILE A 84 3.85 5.94 5.48
CA ILE A 84 2.51 5.86 4.89
C ILE A 84 2.01 4.41 4.88
N ALA A 85 2.89 3.43 4.65
CA ALA A 85 2.55 2.01 4.62
C ALA A 85 2.25 1.43 6.02
N ALA A 86 2.93 1.92 7.05
CA ALA A 86 2.85 1.36 8.41
C ALA A 86 1.43 1.19 8.97
N PRO A 87 0.54 2.21 8.91
CA PRO A 87 -0.80 2.09 9.49
C PRO A 87 -1.63 0.95 8.90
N VAL A 88 -1.53 0.72 7.59
CA VAL A 88 -2.31 -0.33 6.92
C VAL A 88 -1.67 -1.70 7.13
N ILE A 89 -0.34 -1.81 7.10
CA ILE A 89 0.35 -3.09 7.34
C ILE A 89 0.06 -3.60 8.75
N VAL A 90 0.14 -2.72 9.74
CA VAL A 90 -0.10 -3.06 11.16
C VAL A 90 -1.59 -3.25 11.45
N GLY A 91 -2.47 -2.52 10.76
CA GLY A 91 -3.89 -2.44 11.09
C GLY A 91 -4.84 -3.28 10.27
N ALA A 92 -4.47 -3.70 9.07
CA ALA A 92 -5.38 -4.44 8.19
C ALA A 92 -5.69 -5.83 8.74
N ILE A 93 -6.96 -6.22 8.65
CA ILE A 93 -7.43 -7.55 8.98
C ILE A 93 -7.46 -8.36 7.68
N LEU A 94 -6.48 -9.24 7.49
CA LEU A 94 -6.44 -10.20 6.39
C LEU A 94 -6.28 -11.61 6.97
N PRO A 95 -6.83 -12.64 6.33
CA PRO A 95 -6.57 -14.01 6.74
C PRO A 95 -5.10 -14.39 6.45
N PRO A 96 -4.54 -15.39 7.14
CA PRO A 96 -3.13 -15.76 7.01
C PRO A 96 -2.69 -16.05 5.57
N GLU A 97 -3.51 -16.73 4.78
CA GLU A 97 -3.25 -17.06 3.38
C GLU A 97 -3.02 -15.80 2.52
N ALA A 98 -3.80 -14.74 2.75
CA ALA A 98 -3.64 -13.49 2.03
C ALA A 98 -2.33 -12.78 2.40
N TRP A 99 -1.89 -12.89 3.66
CA TRP A 99 -0.56 -12.40 4.04
C TRP A 99 0.55 -13.20 3.37
N LEU A 100 0.43 -14.54 3.31
CA LEU A 100 1.42 -15.40 2.67
C LEU A 100 1.60 -15.06 1.19
N ASP A 101 0.51 -14.77 0.48
CA ASP A 101 0.55 -14.35 -0.92
C ASP A 101 1.18 -12.96 -1.10
N LEU A 102 1.01 -12.06 -0.12
CA LEU A 102 1.55 -10.70 -0.17
C LEU A 102 3.06 -10.63 0.12
N ILE A 103 3.57 -11.41 1.08
CA ILE A 103 4.95 -11.31 1.59
C ILE A 103 6.03 -11.23 0.49
N PRO A 104 5.99 -12.04 -0.58
CA PRO A 104 6.98 -11.98 -1.65
C PRO A 104 7.00 -10.64 -2.40
N ALA A 105 5.84 -9.99 -2.52
CA ALA A 105 5.68 -8.72 -3.23
C ALA A 105 5.98 -7.49 -2.36
N LEU A 106 6.00 -7.64 -1.03
CA LEU A 106 6.28 -6.54 -0.11
C LEU A 106 7.73 -6.03 -0.25
N SER A 107 7.95 -4.75 0.02
CA SER A 107 9.30 -4.21 0.18
C SER A 107 9.96 -4.72 1.48
N PRO A 108 11.30 -4.67 1.62
CA PRO A 108 11.98 -5.02 2.87
C PRO A 108 11.44 -4.24 4.08
N SER A 109 11.16 -2.95 3.91
CA SER A 109 10.57 -2.10 4.96
C SER A 109 9.15 -2.54 5.33
N ALA A 110 8.32 -2.89 4.34
CA ALA A 110 6.98 -3.41 4.58
C ALA A 110 7.01 -4.77 5.31
N ARG A 111 7.92 -5.67 4.94
CA ARG A 111 8.14 -6.94 5.67
C ARG A 111 8.62 -6.69 7.10
N ALA A 112 9.53 -5.74 7.32
CA ALA A 112 9.97 -5.36 8.67
C ALA A 112 8.81 -4.85 9.54
N LEU A 113 7.93 -4.01 8.98
CA LEU A 113 6.71 -3.57 9.65
C LEU A 113 5.79 -4.76 10.00
N LEU A 114 5.61 -5.70 9.08
CA LEU A 114 4.79 -6.89 9.30
C LEU A 114 5.34 -7.80 10.42
N ARG A 115 6.68 -7.91 10.55
CA ARG A 115 7.34 -8.67 11.63
C ARG A 115 7.04 -8.14 13.04
N HIS A 116 6.61 -6.90 13.19
CA HIS A 116 6.24 -6.34 14.49
C HIS A 116 4.82 -6.71 14.93
N ARG A 117 4.00 -7.28 14.04
CA ARG A 117 2.67 -7.79 14.40
C ARG A 117 2.77 -9.09 15.20
N ARG A 118 1.85 -9.27 16.14
CA ARG A 118 1.78 -10.47 17.00
C ARG A 118 0.57 -11.37 16.68
N ASP A 119 -0.24 -10.99 15.71
CA ASP A 119 -1.55 -11.57 15.41
C ASP A 119 -1.63 -12.26 14.04
N VAL A 120 -0.50 -12.37 13.31
CA VAL A 120 -0.43 -12.93 11.95
C VAL A 120 -0.30 -14.46 11.89
N GLY A 121 -0.02 -15.09 13.03
CA GLY A 121 0.09 -16.55 13.15
C GLY A 121 1.44 -17.13 12.69
N PRO A 122 1.71 -18.40 13.06
CA PRO A 122 3.04 -19.00 12.94
C PRO A 122 3.50 -19.27 11.50
N GLU A 123 2.57 -19.42 10.56
CA GLU A 123 2.90 -19.63 9.14
C GLU A 123 3.44 -18.36 8.49
N VAL A 124 2.78 -17.22 8.75
CA VAL A 124 3.23 -15.91 8.30
C VAL A 124 4.57 -15.54 8.94
N GLU A 125 4.76 -15.81 10.24
CA GLU A 125 6.05 -15.61 10.91
C GLU A 125 7.18 -16.42 10.26
N ARG A 126 6.91 -17.69 9.93
CA ARG A 126 7.89 -18.56 9.24
C ARG A 126 8.20 -18.06 7.83
N ALA A 127 7.19 -17.63 7.09
CA ALA A 127 7.38 -17.03 5.77
C ALA A 127 8.22 -15.76 5.86
N LEU A 128 7.97 -14.87 6.83
CA LEU A 128 8.80 -13.67 7.03
C LEU A 128 10.25 -13.98 7.43
N ALA A 129 10.48 -15.06 8.17
CA ALA A 129 11.81 -15.49 8.58
C ALA A 129 12.67 -15.95 7.38
N SER A 130 12.06 -16.52 6.33
CA SER A 130 12.81 -16.97 5.14
C SER A 130 13.43 -15.81 4.33
N PHE A 131 12.87 -14.60 4.44
CA PHE A 131 13.40 -13.38 3.83
C PHE A 131 14.44 -12.65 4.69
N GLY A 132 14.72 -13.12 5.91
CA GLY A 132 15.55 -12.42 6.91
C GLY A 132 16.94 -12.01 6.40
N SER A 133 17.62 -12.87 5.64
CA SER A 133 18.93 -12.54 5.05
C SER A 133 18.84 -11.58 3.86
N ALA A 134 17.74 -11.62 3.10
CA ALA A 134 17.53 -10.78 1.92
C ALA A 134 17.11 -9.34 2.28
N ASP A 135 16.42 -9.15 3.40
CA ASP A 135 15.95 -7.83 3.86
C ASP A 135 17.04 -6.97 4.53
N LEU A 136 18.13 -7.60 4.98
CA LEU A 136 19.25 -6.92 5.64
C LEU A 136 20.25 -6.33 4.65
N VAL A 137 20.10 -6.61 3.35
CA VAL A 137 20.89 -5.96 2.30
C VAL A 137 20.19 -4.65 1.94
N LEU A 138 20.40 -3.63 2.76
CA LEU A 138 20.18 -2.25 2.33
C LEU A 138 21.17 -1.98 1.18
N PRO A 139 20.73 -1.44 0.02
CA PRO A 139 21.67 -0.87 -0.93
C PRO A 139 22.28 0.35 -0.25
N THR A 140 23.45 0.16 0.36
CA THR A 140 24.30 1.27 0.76
C THR A 140 24.64 1.99 -0.55
N SER A 141 23.97 3.11 -0.84
CA SER A 141 24.52 4.09 -1.78
C SER A 141 25.83 4.58 -1.14
N VAL A 142 26.91 3.85 -1.42
CA VAL A 142 28.25 4.40 -1.32
C VAL A 142 28.38 5.28 -2.55
N GLU A 143 27.83 6.49 -2.45
CA GLU A 143 28.23 7.59 -3.31
C GLU A 143 29.70 7.83 -2.97
N ALA A 144 30.58 7.24 -3.78
CA ALA A 144 32.01 7.41 -3.67
C ALA A 144 32.32 8.89 -3.81
N VAL A 145 32.55 9.55 -2.67
CA VAL A 145 33.14 10.89 -2.60
C VAL A 145 34.46 10.84 -3.35
N SER A 146 34.44 11.33 -4.58
CA SER A 146 35.64 11.67 -5.32
C SER A 146 36.12 13.01 -4.78
N ALA A 147 37.14 12.98 -3.94
CA ALA A 147 37.89 14.17 -3.55
C ALA A 147 38.78 14.62 -4.73
N PRO A 148 38.78 15.90 -5.13
CA PRO A 148 39.81 16.43 -6.00
C PRO A 148 41.03 16.87 -5.18
N GLU A 149 42.21 16.68 -5.78
CA GLU A 149 43.53 17.18 -5.37
C GLU A 149 43.60 18.70 -5.18
#